data_AF-A0A023G1J0-F1
#
_entry.id   AF-A0A023G1J0-F1
#
_cell.length_a   1.000
_cell.length_b   1.000
_cell.length_c   1.000
_cell.angle_alpha   90.00
_cell.angle_beta   90.00
_cell.angle_gamma   90.00
#
_symmetry.space_group_name_H-M   'P 1'
#
loop_
_entity.id
_entity.type
_entity.pdbx_description
1 polymer ?
#
loop_
_entity_poly.entity_id
_entity_poly.type
_entity_poly.pdbx_seq_one_letter_code
_entity_poly.pdbx_strand_id
1 'polypeptide(L)'
;MDPALTRAFTLLVCITICKCVVEQSRDGAEKLLTTKVPVKYGLMERNTPFLGLESDCITAEIVFNSSPYTILFDYFDNSKQWSTRLYGASISTFAGPGQEEVITFLPQENDIPPDQHSYRVTYVHYPDCFVVASTYTHQPDCYLFRKLSNGGNEGNAKECPLTKAEEASCKAEYQKCEASAAEDICLAWL
;
A
#
# COMPACT_ATOMS: atom_id res chain seq x y z
N MET A 1 -30.83 37.28 -16.67
CA MET A 1 -30.31 36.21 -15.80
C MET A 1 -29.04 36.74 -15.18
N ASP A 2 -29.04 36.92 -13.86
CA ASP A 2 -27.93 37.56 -13.15
C ASP A 2 -26.71 36.63 -13.06
N PRO A 3 -25.54 37.00 -13.61
CA PRO A 3 -24.34 36.16 -13.63
C PRO A 3 -23.76 35.92 -12.22
N ALA A 4 -24.18 36.71 -11.23
CA ALA A 4 -23.81 36.52 -9.83
C ALA A 4 -24.53 35.32 -9.17
N LEU A 5 -25.78 35.05 -9.58
CA LEU A 5 -26.58 33.97 -9.00
C LEU A 5 -26.07 32.60 -9.46
N THR A 6 -25.63 32.49 -10.72
CA THR A 6 -25.10 31.24 -11.30
C THR A 6 -23.78 30.83 -10.66
N ARG A 7 -22.94 31.79 -10.27
CA ARG A 7 -21.64 31.55 -9.59
C ARG A 7 -21.79 31.08 -8.14
N ALA A 8 -22.81 31.58 -7.43
CA ALA A 8 -23.09 31.15 -6.06
C ALA A 8 -23.54 29.68 -5.99
N PHE A 9 -24.31 29.21 -6.98
CA PHE A 9 -24.74 27.81 -7.05
C PHE A 9 -23.62 26.83 -7.42
N THR A 10 -22.63 27.25 -8.23
CA THR A 10 -21.50 26.37 -8.60
C THR A 10 -20.53 26.16 -7.43
N LEU A 11 -20.32 27.17 -6.58
CA LEU A 11 -19.52 27.07 -5.35
C LEU A 11 -20.20 26.19 -4.29
N LEU A 12 -21.54 26.25 -4.17
CA LEU A 12 -22.26 25.44 -3.18
C LEU A 12 -22.27 23.94 -3.51
N VAL A 13 -22.27 23.60 -4.81
CA VAL A 13 -22.20 22.22 -5.30
C VAL A 13 -20.80 21.62 -5.10
N CYS A 14 -19.72 22.40 -5.24
CA CYS A 14 -18.36 21.91 -4.92
C CYS A 14 -18.21 21.56 -3.43
N ILE A 15 -18.83 22.32 -2.52
CA ILE A 15 -18.67 22.12 -1.08
C ILE A 15 -19.51 20.92 -0.57
N THR A 16 -20.59 20.56 -1.27
CA THR A 16 -21.46 19.45 -0.87
C THR A 16 -21.02 18.08 -1.38
N ILE A 17 -20.12 18.00 -2.37
CA ILE A 17 -19.61 16.72 -2.89
C ILE A 17 -18.39 16.21 -2.08
N CYS A 18 -17.75 17.04 -1.26
CA CYS A 18 -16.50 16.66 -0.55
C CYS A 18 -16.68 16.00 0.83
N LYS A 19 -17.86 15.49 1.20
CA LYS A 19 -18.06 14.80 2.49
C LYS A 19 -18.53 13.35 2.34
N CYS A 20 -17.88 12.61 1.47
CA CYS A 20 -17.70 11.17 1.67
C CYS A 20 -16.24 10.91 2.01
N VAL A 21 -15.75 11.49 3.10
CA VAL A 21 -14.58 10.93 3.80
C VAL A 21 -15.10 9.64 4.41
N VAL A 22 -14.92 8.55 3.67
CA VAL A 22 -15.06 7.21 4.22
C VAL A 22 -14.14 7.17 5.44
N GLU A 23 -14.72 6.98 6.62
CA GLU A 23 -14.00 6.60 7.84
C GLU A 23 -13.26 5.30 7.53
N GLN A 24 -12.05 5.45 7.01
CA GLN A 24 -11.19 4.35 6.67
C GLN A 24 -10.55 3.87 7.95
N SER A 25 -10.79 2.59 8.24
CA SER A 25 -10.67 2.00 9.57
C SER A 25 -9.34 2.31 10.24
N ARG A 26 -9.45 2.88 11.43
CA ARG A 26 -8.40 3.26 12.38
C ARG A 26 -7.42 2.15 12.80
N ASP A 27 -7.67 0.90 12.37
CA ASP A 27 -6.94 -0.31 12.75
C ASP A 27 -6.59 -1.18 11.51
N GLY A 28 -6.44 -0.57 10.34
CA GLY A 28 -6.19 -1.28 9.08
C GLY A 28 -4.83 -1.99 9.08
N ALA A 29 -3.78 -1.30 9.53
CA ALA A 29 -2.43 -1.87 9.65
C ALA A 29 -2.40 -2.99 10.69
N GLU A 30 -3.02 -2.77 11.85
CA GLU A 30 -3.08 -3.76 12.93
C GLU A 30 -3.82 -5.02 12.46
N LYS A 31 -4.95 -4.86 11.76
CA LYS A 31 -5.72 -5.98 11.20
C LYS A 31 -4.93 -6.79 10.16
N LEU A 32 -4.11 -6.14 9.34
CA LEU A 32 -3.22 -6.81 8.41
C LEU A 32 -2.16 -7.65 9.15
N LEU A 33 -1.48 -7.07 10.14
CA LEU A 33 -0.31 -7.68 10.78
C LEU A 33 -0.63 -8.68 11.91
N THR A 34 -1.84 -8.63 12.50
CA THR A 34 -2.25 -9.50 13.61
C THR A 34 -3.10 -10.71 13.19
N THR A 35 -3.09 -11.07 11.90
CA THR A 35 -3.90 -12.20 11.41
C THR A 35 -3.57 -13.52 12.13
N LYS A 36 -4.61 -14.28 12.48
CA LYS A 36 -4.48 -15.63 13.06
C LYS A 36 -4.18 -16.70 12.03
N VAL A 37 -4.56 -16.46 10.77
CA VAL A 37 -4.34 -17.37 9.66
C VAL A 37 -3.29 -16.72 8.75
N PRO A 38 -2.17 -17.38 8.44
CA PRO A 38 -1.19 -16.84 7.52
C PRO A 38 -1.85 -16.46 6.19
N VAL A 39 -1.61 -15.22 5.75
CA VAL A 39 -2.09 -14.72 4.45
C VAL A 39 -0.86 -14.30 3.65
N LYS A 40 -0.75 -14.85 2.45
CA LYS A 40 0.27 -14.44 1.49
C LYS A 40 -0.32 -13.40 0.54
N TYR A 41 0.37 -12.29 0.40
CA TYR A 41 0.03 -11.19 -0.49
C TYR A 41 1.01 -11.12 -1.65
N GLY A 42 0.56 -10.68 -2.80
CA GLY A 42 1.37 -10.35 -3.96
C GLY A 42 1.33 -8.86 -4.25
N LEU A 43 2.46 -8.26 -4.60
CA LEU A 43 2.53 -6.88 -5.07
C LEU A 43 2.07 -6.81 -6.53
N MET A 44 0.88 -6.27 -6.76
CA MET A 44 0.21 -6.29 -8.06
C MET A 44 0.54 -5.07 -8.92
N GLU A 45 0.61 -3.89 -8.31
CA GLU A 45 0.90 -2.62 -8.99
C GLU A 45 1.86 -1.78 -8.16
N ARG A 46 2.76 -1.07 -8.83
CA ARG A 46 3.72 -0.12 -8.25
C ARG A 46 4.24 0.84 -9.31
N ASN A 47 4.67 2.02 -8.90
CA ASN A 47 5.34 3.00 -9.75
C ASN A 47 6.87 3.03 -9.55
N THR A 48 7.36 2.65 -8.36
CA THR A 48 8.80 2.55 -8.03
C THR A 48 9.11 1.22 -7.33
N PRO A 49 10.40 0.83 -7.18
CA PRO A 49 10.77 -0.38 -6.46
C PRO A 49 10.31 -0.37 -4.99
N PHE A 50 9.56 -1.39 -4.58
CA PHE A 50 9.12 -1.56 -3.19
C PHE A 50 10.26 -2.13 -2.34
N LEU A 51 10.58 -1.51 -1.21
CA LEU A 51 11.71 -1.90 -0.32
C LEU A 51 13.08 -1.96 -1.02
N GLY A 52 13.25 -1.18 -2.10
CA GLY A 52 14.46 -1.25 -2.93
C GLY A 52 14.62 -2.56 -3.73
N LEU A 53 13.58 -3.40 -3.78
CA LEU A 53 13.59 -4.65 -4.53
C LEU A 53 13.22 -4.40 -5.99
N GLU A 54 14.22 -4.50 -6.89
CA GLU A 54 14.03 -4.43 -8.33
C GLU A 54 13.50 -5.76 -8.88
N SER A 55 12.23 -6.09 -8.60
CA SER A 55 11.61 -7.34 -9.05
C SER A 55 10.14 -7.16 -9.38
N ASP A 56 9.69 -7.60 -10.56
CA ASP A 56 8.27 -7.60 -10.96
C ASP A 56 7.43 -8.66 -10.25
N CYS A 57 8.05 -9.52 -9.45
CA CYS A 57 7.36 -10.55 -8.70
C CYS A 57 7.75 -10.51 -7.24
N ILE A 58 6.95 -9.82 -6.42
CA ILE A 58 7.17 -9.72 -4.98
C ILE A 58 5.95 -10.29 -4.28
N THR A 59 6.18 -11.15 -3.29
CA THR A 59 5.15 -11.64 -2.39
C THR A 59 5.54 -11.37 -0.94
N ALA A 60 4.55 -11.20 -0.08
CA ALA A 60 4.72 -10.86 1.32
C ALA A 60 3.90 -11.83 2.19
N GLU A 61 4.49 -12.34 3.25
CA GLU A 61 3.82 -13.23 4.21
C GLU A 61 4.22 -12.85 5.63
N ILE A 62 3.23 -12.69 6.51
CA ILE A 62 3.48 -12.43 7.93
C ILE A 62 3.76 -13.77 8.62
N VAL A 63 4.99 -13.97 9.05
CA VAL A 63 5.45 -15.21 9.70
C VAL A 63 5.43 -15.12 11.22
N PHE A 64 5.47 -13.91 11.78
CA PHE A 64 5.31 -13.67 13.22
C PHE A 64 4.37 -12.48 13.44
N ASN A 65 3.22 -12.74 14.08
CA ASN A 65 2.09 -11.80 14.18
C ASN A 65 2.03 -11.04 15.51
N SER A 66 3.14 -10.93 16.24
CA SER A 66 3.26 -10.09 17.43
C SER A 66 4.42 -9.11 17.28
N SER A 67 4.26 -7.91 17.85
CA SER A 67 5.22 -6.80 17.69
C SER A 67 6.56 -7.08 18.39
N PRO A 68 7.72 -6.87 17.71
CA PRO A 68 7.85 -6.47 16.31
C PRO A 68 7.46 -7.61 15.36
N TYR A 69 6.55 -7.30 14.43
CA TYR A 69 6.06 -8.28 13.46
C TYR A 69 7.22 -8.75 12.58
N THR A 70 7.19 -10.00 12.12
CA THR A 70 8.16 -10.47 11.12
C THR A 70 7.43 -10.79 9.83
N ILE A 71 7.89 -10.17 8.75
CA ILE A 71 7.32 -10.29 7.42
C ILE A 71 8.41 -10.83 6.50
N LEU A 72 8.07 -11.90 5.79
CA LEU A 72 8.88 -12.54 4.79
C LEU A 72 8.49 -12.00 3.42
N PHE A 73 9.48 -11.50 2.67
CA PHE A 73 9.31 -11.09 1.28
C PHE A 73 10.06 -12.05 0.37
N ASP A 74 9.33 -12.80 -0.46
CA ASP A 74 9.92 -13.55 -1.57
C ASP A 74 9.88 -12.68 -2.82
N TYR A 75 10.99 -12.62 -3.55
CA TYR A 75 11.07 -11.89 -4.80
C TYR A 75 11.83 -12.67 -5.87
N PHE A 76 11.42 -12.49 -7.12
CA PHE A 76 12.07 -13.13 -8.27
C PHE A 76 13.12 -12.18 -8.84
N ASP A 77 14.39 -12.44 -8.57
CA ASP A 77 15.48 -11.53 -8.93
C ASP A 77 15.81 -11.55 -10.43
N ASN A 78 16.71 -10.66 -10.85
CA ASN A 78 17.19 -10.54 -12.22
C ASN A 78 17.88 -11.81 -12.75
N SER A 79 18.31 -12.72 -11.86
CA SER A 79 18.89 -14.01 -12.22
C SER A 79 17.82 -15.09 -12.46
N LYS A 80 16.53 -14.72 -12.37
CA LYS A 80 15.38 -15.62 -12.45
C LYS A 80 15.39 -16.65 -11.34
N GLN A 81 15.87 -16.26 -10.16
CA GLN A 81 15.85 -17.09 -8.97
C GLN A 81 14.97 -16.43 -7.91
N TRP A 82 14.36 -17.28 -7.09
CA TRP A 82 13.67 -16.82 -5.91
C TRP A 82 14.68 -16.50 -4.83
N SER A 83 14.59 -15.28 -4.32
CA SER A 83 15.33 -14.80 -3.17
C SER A 83 14.33 -14.39 -2.09
N THR A 84 14.72 -14.52 -0.82
CA THR A 84 13.87 -14.21 0.33
C THR A 84 14.58 -13.20 1.22
N ARG A 85 13.85 -12.19 1.71
CA ARG A 85 14.33 -11.27 2.74
C ARG A 85 13.35 -11.17 3.89
N LEU A 86 13.88 -11.06 5.10
CA LEU A 86 13.10 -10.88 6.32
C LEU A 86 13.16 -9.44 6.78
N TYR A 87 11.98 -8.90 7.12
CA TYR A 87 11.85 -7.58 7.70
C TYR A 87 11.15 -7.68 9.05
N GLY A 88 11.72 -7.00 10.06
CA GLY A 88 10.97 -6.60 11.24
C GLY A 88 10.03 -5.46 10.86
N ALA A 89 8.80 -5.48 11.33
CA ALA A 89 7.83 -4.43 11.09
C ALA A 89 7.22 -3.91 12.38
N SER A 90 6.94 -2.60 12.41
CA SER A 90 6.25 -1.91 13.49
C SER A 90 5.17 -0.99 12.94
N ILE A 91 4.12 -0.78 13.73
CA ILE A 91 3.04 0.15 13.41
C ILE A 91 3.23 1.39 14.27
N SER A 92 3.10 2.55 13.65
CA SER A 92 3.03 3.84 14.34
C SER A 92 1.87 4.65 13.76
N THR A 93 1.40 5.65 14.51
CA THR A 93 0.35 6.56 14.05
C THR A 93 0.91 7.98 13.95
N PHE A 94 0.64 8.65 12.84
CA PHE A 94 0.98 10.06 12.70
C PHE A 94 -0.16 10.92 13.25
N ALA A 95 0.17 11.90 14.11
CA ALA A 95 -0.80 12.84 14.63
C ALA A 95 -1.12 13.91 13.58
N GLY A 96 -2.22 13.74 12.86
CA GLY A 96 -2.72 14.66 11.84
C GLY A 96 -4.25 14.76 11.83
N PRO A 97 -4.82 15.69 11.03
CA PRO A 97 -6.27 15.84 10.89
C PRO A 97 -6.97 14.58 10.36
N GLY A 98 -6.23 13.73 9.63
CA GLY A 98 -6.48 12.30 9.55
C GLY A 98 -5.36 11.58 10.28
N GLN A 99 -5.67 10.73 11.26
CA GLN A 99 -4.66 9.85 11.84
C GLN A 99 -4.30 8.81 10.78
N GLU A 100 -3.04 8.77 10.38
CA GLU A 100 -2.54 7.82 9.38
C GLU A 100 -1.71 6.75 10.08
N GLU A 101 -2.01 5.48 9.82
CA GLU A 101 -1.18 4.36 10.26
C GLU A 101 0.01 4.21 9.32
N VAL A 102 1.21 4.09 9.89
CA VAL A 102 2.47 3.90 9.18
C VAL A 102 3.07 2.56 9.58
N ILE A 103 3.29 1.70 8.59
CA ILE A 103 4.07 0.47 8.74
C ILE A 103 5.53 0.80 8.41
N THR A 104 6.42 0.56 9.37
CA THR A 104 7.86 0.72 9.19
C THR A 104 8.50 -0.66 9.09
N PHE A 105 9.28 -0.88 8.04
CA PHE A 105 10.04 -2.09 7.78
C PHE A 105 11.52 -1.84 8.07
N LEU A 106 12.13 -2.75 8.82
CA LEU A 106 13.55 -2.78 9.13
C LEU A 106 14.12 -4.13 8.65
N PRO A 107 15.11 -4.16 7.74
CA PRO A 107 15.72 -5.41 7.32
C PRO A 107 16.36 -6.12 8.53
N GLN A 108 16.19 -7.45 8.62
CA GLN A 108 16.80 -8.26 9.68
C GLN A 108 18.25 -8.68 9.36
N GLU A 109 18.71 -8.43 8.13
CA GLU A 109 20.08 -8.70 7.71
C GLU A 109 21.04 -7.55 8.10
N ASN A 110 22.35 -7.84 8.15
CA ASN A 110 23.41 -6.96 8.67
C ASN A 110 23.74 -5.75 7.76
N ASP A 111 22.75 -5.12 7.14
CA ASP A 111 22.97 -3.86 6.43
C ASP A 111 23.23 -2.74 7.46
N ILE A 112 24.42 -2.13 7.40
CA ILE A 112 24.82 -1.02 8.27
C ILE A 112 25.14 0.19 7.39
N PRO A 113 24.36 1.30 7.49
CA PRO A 113 23.13 1.43 8.27
C PRO A 113 21.96 0.66 7.64
N PRO A 114 20.99 0.18 8.44
CA PRO A 114 19.84 -0.53 7.89
C PRO A 114 18.97 0.45 7.09
N ASP A 115 18.67 0.11 5.84
CA ASP A 115 17.77 0.91 5.00
C ASP A 115 16.33 0.70 5.49
N GLN A 116 15.85 1.65 6.29
CA GLN A 116 14.52 1.61 6.87
C GLN A 116 13.51 2.21 5.89
N HIS A 117 12.41 1.49 5.65
CA HIS A 117 11.35 1.96 4.77
C HIS A 117 10.03 2.09 5.52
N SER A 118 9.36 3.24 5.38
CA SER A 118 8.09 3.53 6.05
C SER A 118 6.98 3.86 5.06
N TYR A 119 5.85 3.18 5.19
CA TYR A 119 4.70 3.34 4.31
C TYR A 119 3.43 3.60 5.11
N ARG A 120 2.66 4.60 4.67
CA ARG A 120 1.30 4.89 5.13
C ARG A 120 0.33 3.86 4.57
N VAL A 121 -0.56 3.37 5.41
CA VAL A 121 -1.68 2.53 4.98
C VAL A 121 -2.79 3.45 4.49
N THR A 122 -3.04 3.42 3.18
CA THR A 122 -4.04 4.29 2.53
C THR A 122 -5.36 3.57 2.30
N TYR A 123 -5.36 2.25 2.18
CA TYR A 123 -6.59 1.47 2.05
C TYR A 123 -6.42 0.02 2.48
N VAL A 124 -7.42 -0.55 3.15
CA VAL A 124 -7.46 -1.96 3.54
C VAL A 124 -8.84 -2.55 3.28
N HIS A 125 -8.91 -3.56 2.41
CA HIS A 125 -10.04 -4.47 2.27
C HIS A 125 -9.62 -5.85 2.72
N TYR A 126 -9.56 -6.05 4.04
CA TYR A 126 -9.05 -7.28 4.62
C TYR A 126 -10.02 -8.46 4.42
N PRO A 127 -9.52 -9.68 4.08
CA PRO A 127 -8.12 -10.03 3.88
C PRO A 127 -7.63 -9.90 2.43
N ASP A 128 -8.45 -9.38 1.54
CA ASP A 128 -8.32 -9.55 0.09
C ASP A 128 -7.29 -8.63 -0.54
N CYS A 129 -7.22 -7.36 -0.14
CA CYS A 129 -6.22 -6.43 -0.67
C CYS A 129 -6.02 -5.20 0.20
N PHE A 130 -4.91 -4.50 -0.04
CA PHE A 130 -4.58 -3.24 0.62
C PHE A 130 -3.67 -2.38 -0.25
N VAL A 131 -3.69 -1.08 0.01
CA VAL A 131 -2.85 -0.08 -0.65
C VAL A 131 -2.01 0.63 0.40
N VAL A 132 -0.72 0.79 0.10
CA VAL A 132 0.20 1.59 0.91
C VAL A 132 0.87 2.65 0.06
N ALA A 133 1.29 3.74 0.70
CA ALA A 133 1.97 4.86 0.09
C ALA A 133 3.26 5.18 0.86
N SER A 134 4.32 5.62 0.18
CA SER A 134 5.52 6.15 0.86
C SER A 134 5.17 7.33 1.77
N THR A 135 5.81 7.43 2.95
CA THR A 135 5.39 8.36 4.03
C THR A 135 5.99 9.77 3.92
N TYR A 136 7.17 9.92 3.31
CA TYR A 136 7.98 11.15 3.41
C TYR A 136 8.31 11.80 2.07
N THR A 137 7.50 11.54 1.05
CA THR A 137 7.67 12.15 -0.28
C THR A 137 6.49 13.07 -0.58
N HIS A 138 6.78 14.18 -1.26
CA HIS A 138 5.76 15.09 -1.78
C HIS A 138 4.90 14.43 -2.87
N GLN A 139 5.47 13.45 -3.58
CA GLN A 139 4.77 12.58 -4.50
C GLN A 139 4.85 11.17 -3.93
N PRO A 140 3.81 10.67 -3.23
CA PRO A 140 3.83 9.33 -2.70
C PRO A 140 3.88 8.29 -3.82
N ASP A 141 4.88 7.42 -3.74
CA ASP A 141 4.85 6.15 -4.43
C ASP A 141 3.77 5.25 -3.82
N CYS A 142 2.93 4.68 -4.68
CA CYS A 142 1.78 3.88 -4.29
C CYS A 142 2.00 2.40 -4.67
N TYR A 143 1.50 1.51 -3.82
CA TYR A 143 1.70 0.08 -3.95
C TYR A 143 0.41 -0.67 -3.64
N LEU A 144 -0.02 -1.55 -4.55
CA LEU A 144 -1.20 -2.38 -4.38
C LEU A 144 -0.81 -3.82 -4.08
N PHE A 145 -1.24 -4.33 -2.92
CA PHE A 145 -1.11 -5.72 -2.54
C PHE A 145 -2.44 -6.44 -2.62
N ARG A 146 -2.43 -7.69 -3.10
CA ARG A 146 -3.61 -8.55 -3.12
C ARG A 146 -3.27 -9.94 -2.60
N LYS A 147 -4.19 -10.52 -1.85
CA LYS A 147 -4.12 -11.89 -1.35
C LYS A 147 -3.97 -12.86 -2.51
N LEU A 148 -3.00 -13.75 -2.38
CA LEU A 148 -2.84 -14.88 -3.29
C LEU A 148 -3.82 -15.98 -2.88
N SER A 149 -4.51 -16.56 -3.87
CA SER A 149 -5.35 -17.72 -3.60
C SER A 149 -4.45 -18.90 -3.22
N ASN A 150 -4.80 -19.64 -2.17
CA ASN A 150 -4.09 -20.84 -1.71
C ASN A 150 -4.15 -22.03 -2.72
N GLY A 151 -4.38 -21.79 -4.01
CA GLY A 151 -4.73 -22.79 -5.02
C GLY A 151 -4.00 -22.65 -6.36
N GLY A 152 -2.81 -22.07 -6.39
CA GLY A 152 -1.97 -22.02 -7.59
C GLY A 152 -0.84 -23.04 -7.54
N ASN A 153 -1.10 -24.27 -7.96
CA ASN A 153 -0.15 -25.34 -8.31
C ASN A 153 1.15 -25.42 -7.49
N GLU A 154 1.29 -26.46 -6.67
CA GLU A 154 2.58 -27.09 -6.29
C GLU A 154 3.38 -27.62 -7.52
N GLY A 155 3.08 -27.13 -8.72
CA GLY A 155 3.49 -27.72 -10.00
C GLY A 155 4.64 -27.01 -10.71
N ASN A 156 5.03 -25.78 -10.33
CA ASN A 156 6.25 -25.14 -10.85
C ASN A 156 6.68 -23.99 -9.93
N ALA A 157 7.55 -24.28 -8.96
CA ALA A 157 8.22 -23.28 -8.09
C ALA A 157 9.11 -22.27 -8.84
N LYS A 158 8.99 -22.16 -10.17
CA LYS A 158 9.79 -21.29 -11.04
C LYS A 158 9.02 -20.12 -11.62
N GLU A 159 7.70 -20.07 -11.47
CA GLU A 159 6.87 -19.02 -12.07
C GLU A 159 6.26 -18.10 -11.01
N CYS A 160 6.06 -16.83 -11.39
CA CYS A 160 5.51 -15.81 -10.53
C CYS A 160 4.00 -16.07 -10.24
N PRO A 161 3.56 -16.18 -8.98
CA PRO A 161 2.18 -16.52 -8.63
C PRO A 161 1.21 -15.34 -8.77
N LEU A 162 1.67 -14.18 -9.25
CA LEU A 162 0.87 -12.97 -9.41
C LEU A 162 -0.07 -13.14 -10.60
N THR A 163 -1.30 -13.58 -10.34
CA THR A 163 -2.36 -13.56 -11.35
C THR A 163 -3.02 -12.19 -11.35
N LYS A 164 -3.20 -11.60 -12.54
CA LYS A 164 -3.72 -10.24 -12.61
C LYS A 164 -5.12 -10.14 -12.01
N ALA A 165 -5.99 -11.16 -12.17
CA ALA A 165 -7.43 -11.14 -11.86
C ALA A 165 -8.01 -9.71 -11.99
N GLU A 166 -9.10 -9.28 -11.38
CA GLU A 166 -9.33 -7.84 -11.26
C GLU A 166 -10.31 -7.62 -10.12
N GLU A 167 -9.84 -6.98 -9.06
CA GLU A 167 -10.70 -6.59 -7.96
C GLU A 167 -10.87 -5.07 -8.04
N ALA A 168 -12.05 -4.65 -8.50
CA ALA A 168 -12.32 -3.27 -8.91
C ALA A 168 -12.17 -2.26 -7.77
N SER A 169 -12.47 -2.67 -6.53
CA SER A 169 -12.37 -1.81 -5.34
C SER A 169 -10.94 -1.36 -5.07
N CYS A 170 -10.00 -2.30 -4.89
CA CYS A 170 -8.62 -1.96 -4.58
C CYS A 170 -7.86 -1.29 -5.73
N LYS A 171 -8.23 -1.60 -6.98
CA LYS A 171 -7.68 -0.90 -8.14
C LYS A 171 -8.08 0.58 -8.18
N ALA A 172 -9.34 0.89 -7.84
CA ALA A 172 -9.79 2.28 -7.76
C ALA A 172 -9.05 3.06 -6.67
N GLU A 173 -8.78 2.43 -5.53
CA GLU A 173 -8.08 3.07 -4.41
C GLU A 173 -6.59 3.27 -4.70
N TYR A 174 -5.96 2.33 -5.41
CA TYR A 174 -4.63 2.53 -5.97
C TYR A 174 -4.58 3.72 -6.93
N GLN A 175 -5.52 3.81 -7.87
CA GLN A 175 -5.59 4.94 -8.81
C GLN A 175 -5.83 6.29 -8.12
N LYS A 176 -6.62 6.32 -7.04
CA LYS A 176 -6.78 7.52 -6.20
C LYS A 176 -5.47 7.92 -5.52
N CYS A 177 -4.72 6.94 -5.00
CA CYS A 177 -3.41 7.18 -4.41
C CYS A 177 -2.42 7.78 -5.43
N GLU A 178 -2.40 7.24 -6.66
CA GLU A 178 -1.55 7.79 -7.71
C GLU A 178 -2.00 9.20 -8.16
N ALA A 179 -3.31 9.45 -8.22
CA ALA A 179 -3.84 10.75 -8.60
C ALA A 179 -3.55 11.83 -7.54
N SER A 180 -3.65 11.51 -6.25
CA SER A 180 -3.30 12.46 -5.19
C SER A 180 -1.81 12.83 -5.20
N ALA A 181 -0.94 11.92 -5.65
CA ALA A 181 0.47 12.23 -5.88
C ALA A 181 0.70 13.26 -7.01
N ALA A 182 -0.25 13.40 -7.94
CA ALA A 182 -0.17 14.36 -9.04
C ALA A 182 -0.76 15.74 -8.70
N GLU A 183 -1.75 15.81 -7.79
CA GLU A 183 -2.51 17.04 -7.51
C GLU A 183 -1.74 18.09 -6.68
N ASP A 184 -0.76 17.68 -5.85
CA ASP A 184 0.06 18.63 -5.07
C ASP A 184 0.96 19.54 -5.94
N ILE A 185 1.11 19.23 -7.24
CA ILE A 185 1.82 20.08 -8.20
C ILE A 185 0.97 21.30 -8.58
N CYS A 186 -0.35 21.23 -8.50
CA CYS A 186 -1.24 22.29 -8.97
C CYS A 186 -1.44 23.43 -7.97
N LEU A 187 -1.18 23.21 -6.68
CA LEU A 187 -1.33 24.24 -5.64
C LEU A 187 -0.03 25.00 -5.34
N ALA A 188 1.12 24.53 -5.82
CA ALA A 188 2.41 25.20 -5.63
C ALA A 188 2.65 26.40 -6.58
N TRP A 189 1.71 26.69 -7.49
CA TRP A 189 1.82 27.75 -8.50
C TRP A 189 0.70 28.82 -8.42
N LEU A 190 -0.05 28.88 -7.31
CA LEU A 190 -1.06 29.92 -7.05
C LEU A 190 -0.63 30.91 -5.96
#